data_AF-A0A2N2PP52-F1
#
_entry.id   AF-A0A2N2PP52-F1
#
_cell.length_a   1.000
_cell.length_b   1.000
_cell.length_c   1.000
_cell.angle_alpha   90.00
_cell.angle_beta   90.00
_cell.angle_gamma   90.00
#
_symmetry.space_group_name_H-M   'P 1'
#
loop_
_entity.id
_entity.type
_entity.pdbx_description
1 polymer ?
#
loop_
_entity_poly.entity_id
_entity_poly.type
_entity_poly.pdbx_seq_one_letter_code
_entity_poly.pdbx_strand_id
1 'polypeptide(L)'
;MVLRLWAAGRRSLAVGLVALLALTAVSVLAWLTVSVPQLVQAGVSVLDSGPQPPASALFSRLTLLRNSLDLALDYPFTGLGLAGFRMAYSSYVLLMHVAHTIHSHNLFLNLWIEQGLPGLVIFLWLLAAAIGSGVRSWRTEVGEKRPGAGFRLLAPDCRFAALTTLVVIVLHGLVDDAFYGSRGVLLLFLPFAVMARADMGVGDQGSGIRERKATGERCGNPAPFILTSALAWALAWALALALALALFPPARAAFQANLGAVDQTRAELSVYHWPAWQFQDELRRSAQIDLASAIARYDAALALEPGNATANRRLGQIQLSLGQYAAARRHLEAAYAAAPTQRATRQLLGESYAIAGETEQAAALWRTVDVSQGQLDLRRWWYGYLGEQQRAAWIGEAAERLEVGR
;
A
#
# COMPACT_ATOMS: atom_id res chain seq x y z
N MET A 1 -46.62 -32.83 1.77
CA MET A 1 -45.96 -31.99 2.79
C MET A 1 -44.49 -31.66 2.43
N VAL A 2 -43.72 -32.64 1.94
CA VAL A 2 -42.28 -32.50 1.56
C VAL A 2 -42.01 -31.47 0.44
N LEU A 3 -42.85 -31.39 -0.60
CA LEU A 3 -42.73 -30.40 -1.69
C LEU A 3 -42.94 -28.93 -1.25
N ARG A 4 -43.78 -28.69 -0.22
CA ARG A 4 -44.03 -27.33 0.32
C ARG A 4 -42.86 -26.83 1.18
N LEU A 5 -42.20 -27.72 1.92
CA LEU A 5 -41.02 -27.40 2.73
C LEU A 5 -39.76 -27.16 1.87
N TRP A 6 -39.65 -27.86 0.73
CA TRP A 6 -38.58 -27.64 -0.26
C TRP A 6 -38.69 -26.27 -0.95
N ALA A 7 -39.90 -25.82 -1.26
CA ALA A 7 -40.16 -24.48 -1.80
C ALA A 7 -39.95 -23.35 -0.77
N ALA A 8 -40.25 -23.59 0.52
CA ALA A 8 -40.08 -22.60 1.58
C ALA A 8 -38.59 -22.31 1.90
N GLY A 9 -37.71 -23.32 1.80
CA GLY A 9 -36.26 -23.15 1.96
C GLY A 9 -35.59 -22.37 0.82
N ARG A 10 -36.04 -22.57 -0.44
CA ARG A 10 -35.60 -21.75 -1.58
C ARG A 10 -36.07 -20.30 -1.45
N ARG A 11 -37.28 -20.08 -0.93
CA ARG A 11 -37.84 -18.73 -0.72
C ARG A 11 -37.11 -17.96 0.37
N SER A 12 -36.73 -18.59 1.48
CA SER A 12 -35.99 -17.94 2.57
C SER A 12 -34.53 -17.65 2.20
N LEU A 13 -33.86 -18.55 1.47
CA LEU A 13 -32.55 -18.30 0.85
C LEU A 13 -32.59 -17.19 -0.20
N ALA A 14 -33.60 -17.21 -1.06
CA ALA A 14 -33.83 -16.14 -2.02
C ALA A 14 -34.08 -14.82 -1.28
N VAL A 15 -34.86 -14.81 -0.19
CA VAL A 15 -35.12 -13.60 0.59
C VAL A 15 -33.87 -13.10 1.33
N GLY A 16 -33.05 -13.97 1.91
CA GLY A 16 -31.80 -13.57 2.58
C GLY A 16 -30.72 -13.11 1.61
N LEU A 17 -30.56 -13.80 0.47
CA LEU A 17 -29.68 -13.37 -0.61
C LEU A 17 -30.20 -12.07 -1.25
N VAL A 18 -31.51 -11.93 -1.45
CA VAL A 18 -32.12 -10.69 -1.96
C VAL A 18 -31.99 -9.56 -0.96
N ALA A 19 -32.11 -9.81 0.35
CA ALA A 19 -31.91 -8.80 1.39
C ALA A 19 -30.44 -8.38 1.49
N LEU A 20 -29.49 -9.32 1.40
CA LEU A 20 -28.06 -9.02 1.36
C LEU A 20 -27.70 -8.28 0.08
N LEU A 21 -28.15 -8.77 -1.09
CA LEU A 21 -27.96 -8.11 -2.38
C LEU A 21 -28.62 -6.73 -2.38
N ALA A 22 -29.78 -6.56 -1.76
CA ALA A 22 -30.45 -5.27 -1.60
C ALA A 22 -29.69 -4.36 -0.65
N LEU A 23 -29.14 -4.85 0.47
CA LEU A 23 -28.30 -4.06 1.37
C LEU A 23 -27.01 -3.64 0.68
N THR A 24 -26.30 -4.56 0.02
CA THR A 24 -25.12 -4.21 -0.78
C THR A 24 -25.48 -3.31 -1.95
N ALA A 25 -26.62 -3.52 -2.62
CA ALA A 25 -27.08 -2.66 -3.70
C ALA A 25 -27.49 -1.29 -3.17
N VAL A 26 -28.07 -1.17 -1.98
CA VAL A 26 -28.38 0.10 -1.33
C VAL A 26 -27.11 0.79 -0.88
N SER A 27 -26.12 0.08 -0.35
CA SER A 27 -24.81 0.65 0.01
C SER A 27 -24.02 1.08 -1.23
N VAL A 28 -24.03 0.27 -2.29
CA VAL A 28 -23.41 0.59 -3.59
C VAL A 28 -24.17 1.71 -4.28
N LEU A 29 -25.51 1.73 -4.23
CA LEU A 29 -26.33 2.79 -4.80
C LEU A 29 -26.17 4.08 -4.00
N ALA A 30 -26.14 4.04 -2.67
CA ALA A 30 -25.84 5.19 -1.83
C ALA A 30 -24.45 5.74 -2.14
N TRP A 31 -23.45 4.86 -2.27
CA TRP A 31 -22.10 5.22 -2.69
C TRP A 31 -22.11 5.83 -4.10
N LEU A 32 -22.74 5.19 -5.10
CA LEU A 32 -22.88 5.71 -6.46
C LEU A 32 -23.64 7.04 -6.48
N THR A 33 -24.70 7.23 -5.70
CA THR A 33 -25.44 8.49 -5.65
C THR A 33 -24.64 9.63 -5.03
N VAL A 34 -23.64 9.33 -4.20
CA VAL A 34 -22.74 10.34 -3.65
C VAL A 34 -21.54 10.55 -4.57
N SER A 35 -20.98 9.48 -5.12
CA SER A 35 -19.73 9.49 -5.88
C SER A 35 -19.91 9.75 -7.37
N VAL A 36 -21.03 9.33 -8.00
CA VAL A 36 -21.30 9.57 -9.43
C VAL A 36 -21.56 11.04 -9.73
N PRO A 37 -22.35 11.80 -8.94
CA PRO A 37 -22.45 13.25 -9.15
C PRO A 37 -21.11 13.96 -9.00
N GLN A 38 -20.25 13.51 -8.07
CA GLN A 38 -18.89 14.03 -7.93
C GLN A 38 -18.02 13.68 -9.15
N LEU A 39 -18.14 12.46 -9.70
CA LEU A 39 -17.47 12.01 -10.93
C LEU A 39 -17.94 12.78 -12.16
N VAL A 40 -19.25 13.01 -12.30
CA VAL A 40 -19.85 13.78 -13.40
C VAL A 40 -19.47 15.25 -13.29
N GLN A 41 -19.55 15.85 -12.10
CA GLN A 41 -19.08 17.22 -11.88
C GLN A 41 -17.57 17.36 -12.09
N ALA A 42 -16.77 16.35 -11.70
CA ALA A 42 -15.34 16.31 -12.02
C ALA A 42 -15.08 16.16 -13.52
N GLY A 43 -15.86 15.35 -14.25
CA GLY A 43 -15.73 15.19 -15.70
C GLY A 43 -16.14 16.44 -16.49
N VAL A 44 -17.21 17.10 -16.05
CA VAL A 44 -17.66 18.39 -16.61
C VAL A 44 -16.64 19.49 -16.30
N SER A 45 -16.08 19.53 -15.09
CA SER A 45 -15.04 20.51 -14.77
C SER A 45 -13.76 20.31 -15.56
N VAL A 46 -13.35 19.07 -15.89
CA VAL A 46 -12.24 18.76 -16.82
C VAL A 46 -12.50 19.28 -18.24
N LEU A 47 -13.76 19.25 -18.71
CA LEU A 47 -14.11 19.72 -20.04
C LEU A 47 -14.12 21.25 -20.12
N ASP A 48 -14.42 21.93 -19.00
CA ASP A 48 -14.52 23.39 -18.92
C ASP A 48 -13.21 24.09 -18.49
N SER A 49 -12.37 23.45 -17.67
CA SER A 49 -11.03 23.96 -17.33
C SER A 49 -10.02 23.48 -18.36
N GLY A 50 -9.23 24.38 -18.95
CA GLY A 50 -8.11 24.04 -19.86
C GLY A 50 -7.03 23.13 -19.22
N PRO A 51 -5.75 23.20 -19.61
CA PRO A 51 -4.72 22.22 -19.24
C PRO A 51 -4.30 22.21 -17.75
N GLN A 52 -5.11 22.76 -16.84
CA GLN A 52 -4.93 22.63 -15.40
C GLN A 52 -5.65 21.36 -14.92
N PRO A 53 -5.01 20.46 -14.16
CA PRO A 53 -5.71 19.34 -13.56
C PRO A 53 -6.76 19.89 -12.57
N PRO A 54 -8.05 19.58 -12.72
CA PRO A 54 -9.08 20.17 -11.88
C PRO A 54 -8.93 19.70 -10.44
N ALA A 55 -9.21 20.61 -9.51
CA ALA A 55 -9.25 20.39 -8.06
C ALA A 55 -10.43 19.52 -7.62
N SER A 56 -10.74 18.45 -8.35
CA SER A 56 -11.73 17.46 -7.91
C SER A 56 -11.08 16.51 -6.90
N ALA A 57 -11.87 16.09 -5.91
CA ALA A 57 -11.43 15.12 -4.90
C ALA A 57 -10.93 13.80 -5.54
N LEU A 58 -11.39 13.46 -6.74
CA LEU A 58 -11.03 12.24 -7.46
C LEU A 58 -9.64 12.33 -8.10
N PHE A 59 -9.30 13.43 -8.78
CA PHE A 59 -7.95 13.61 -9.35
C PHE A 59 -6.88 13.68 -8.26
N SER A 60 -7.22 14.32 -7.13
CA SER A 60 -6.36 14.36 -5.94
C SER A 60 -6.11 12.94 -5.39
N ARG A 61 -7.14 12.08 -5.35
CA ARG A 61 -7.02 10.68 -4.90
C ARG A 61 -6.22 9.81 -5.86
N LEU A 62 -6.44 9.91 -7.18
CA LEU A 62 -5.67 9.15 -8.16
C LEU A 62 -4.18 9.52 -8.12
N THR A 63 -3.88 10.81 -7.94
CA THR A 63 -2.52 11.32 -7.78
C THR A 63 -1.90 10.74 -6.50
N LEU A 64 -2.63 10.75 -5.37
CA LEU A 64 -2.17 10.14 -4.13
C LEU A 64 -1.92 8.63 -4.27
N LEU A 65 -2.80 7.88 -4.95
CA LEU A 65 -2.62 6.44 -5.18
C LEU A 65 -1.36 6.16 -6.01
N ARG A 66 -1.15 6.91 -7.09
CA ARG A 66 0.05 6.78 -7.93
C ARG A 66 1.32 7.10 -7.14
N ASN A 67 1.32 8.21 -6.41
CA ASN A 67 2.43 8.64 -5.58
C ASN A 67 2.70 7.65 -4.44
N SER A 68 1.66 7.05 -3.87
CA SER A 68 1.78 6.01 -2.84
C SER A 68 2.33 4.71 -3.44
N LEU A 69 2.00 4.39 -4.69
CA LEU A 69 2.62 3.28 -5.41
C LEU A 69 4.11 3.54 -5.67
N ASP A 70 4.49 4.76 -6.06
CA ASP A 70 5.90 5.15 -6.17
C ASP A 70 6.65 4.91 -4.85
N LEU A 71 6.00 5.16 -3.70
CA LEU A 71 6.56 4.85 -2.39
C LEU A 71 6.65 3.34 -2.13
N ALA A 72 5.59 2.58 -2.44
CA ALA A 72 5.56 1.13 -2.24
C ALA A 72 6.66 0.41 -3.06
N LEU A 73 6.97 0.93 -4.25
CA LEU A 73 8.04 0.44 -5.12
C LEU A 73 9.45 0.70 -4.57
N ASP A 74 9.61 1.58 -3.58
CA ASP A 74 10.87 1.72 -2.82
C ASP A 74 11.02 0.66 -1.72
N TYR A 75 9.92 0.08 -1.25
CA TYR A 75 9.91 -0.90 -0.17
C TYR A 75 9.19 -2.21 -0.53
N PRO A 76 9.45 -2.80 -1.73
CA PRO A 76 8.69 -3.94 -2.21
C PRO A 76 8.75 -5.14 -1.28
N PHE A 77 9.87 -5.37 -0.58
CA PHE A 77 10.09 -6.60 0.16
C PHE A 77 9.88 -6.46 1.66
N THR A 78 10.41 -5.40 2.27
CA THR A 78 10.42 -5.27 3.73
C THR A 78 9.31 -4.37 4.26
N GLY A 79 8.75 -3.52 3.40
CA GLY A 79 8.07 -2.31 3.84
C GLY A 79 9.06 -1.33 4.52
N LEU A 80 8.54 -0.17 4.89
CA LEU A 80 9.28 0.87 5.62
C LEU A 80 9.05 0.84 7.14
N GLY A 81 8.16 -0.05 7.61
CA GLY A 81 7.78 -0.16 9.02
C GLY A 81 6.42 0.47 9.33
N LEU A 82 5.83 0.04 10.45
CA LEU A 82 4.52 0.49 10.89
C LEU A 82 4.49 1.98 11.19
N ALA A 83 3.39 2.64 10.81
CA ALA A 83 3.15 4.08 11.01
C ALA A 83 4.20 5.01 10.37
N GLY A 84 5.01 4.52 9.43
CA GLY A 84 6.03 5.33 8.77
C GLY A 84 5.56 6.07 7.52
N PHE A 85 4.34 5.77 7.01
CA PHE A 85 3.82 6.33 5.75
C PHE A 85 3.92 7.86 5.73
N ARG A 86 3.44 8.53 6.78
CA ARG A 86 3.25 9.98 6.80
C ARG A 86 4.53 10.75 6.48
N MET A 87 5.60 10.45 7.21
CA MET A 87 6.87 11.15 7.00
C MET A 87 7.60 10.61 5.76
N ALA A 88 7.55 9.31 5.46
CA ALA A 88 8.20 8.79 4.26
C ALA A 88 7.59 9.34 2.96
N TYR A 89 6.26 9.45 2.91
CA TYR A 89 5.54 10.01 1.77
C TYR A 89 5.87 11.49 1.56
N SER A 90 5.82 12.29 2.64
CA SER A 90 6.25 13.69 2.60
C SER A 90 7.69 13.83 2.09
N SER A 91 8.61 13.08 2.69
CA SER A 91 10.06 13.25 2.51
C SER A 91 10.56 12.77 1.14
N TYR A 92 10.03 11.65 0.65
CA TYR A 92 10.62 10.93 -0.49
C TYR A 92 9.76 10.96 -1.74
N VAL A 93 8.46 11.25 -1.61
CA VAL A 93 7.56 11.36 -2.76
C VAL A 93 7.21 12.81 -3.02
N LEU A 94 6.72 13.52 -1.99
CA LEU A 94 6.32 14.92 -2.12
C LEU A 94 7.51 15.88 -2.07
N LEU A 95 8.65 15.41 -1.54
CA LEU A 95 9.86 16.19 -1.26
C LEU A 95 9.53 17.43 -0.40
N MET A 96 8.60 17.22 0.53
CA MET A 96 8.21 18.13 1.58
C MET A 96 8.79 17.64 2.90
N HIS A 97 9.33 18.56 3.68
CA HIS A 97 10.06 18.24 4.91
C HIS A 97 9.12 18.19 6.12
N VAL A 98 7.84 18.47 5.93
CA VAL A 98 6.81 18.44 6.97
C VAL A 98 5.77 17.37 6.67
N ALA A 99 5.15 16.84 7.72
CA ALA A 99 4.05 15.88 7.60
C ALA A 99 2.88 16.50 6.81
N HIS A 100 2.41 15.80 5.77
CA HIS A 100 1.31 16.28 4.93
C HIS A 100 0.12 15.31 4.90
N THR A 101 0.35 14.04 4.55
CA THR A 101 -0.71 13.03 4.40
C THR A 101 -0.48 11.85 5.33
N ILE A 102 -1.52 11.39 6.03
CA ILE A 102 -1.39 10.38 7.10
C ILE A 102 -1.34 8.95 6.57
N HIS A 103 -2.08 8.64 5.50
CA HIS A 103 -2.15 7.31 4.86
C HIS A 103 -2.45 7.44 3.36
N SER A 104 -2.28 6.35 2.61
CA SER A 104 -2.49 6.28 1.16
C SER A 104 -3.95 6.36 0.71
N HIS A 105 -4.89 6.30 1.66
CA HIS A 105 -6.33 6.08 1.41
C HIS A 105 -6.59 4.78 0.62
N ASN A 106 -5.75 3.76 0.83
CA ASN A 106 -5.96 2.42 0.31
C ASN A 106 -5.29 1.40 1.24
N LEU A 107 -6.09 0.56 1.89
CA LEU A 107 -5.64 -0.42 2.88
C LEU A 107 -4.54 -1.35 2.32
N PHE A 108 -4.72 -1.85 1.10
CA PHE A 108 -3.77 -2.79 0.47
C PHE A 108 -2.43 -2.12 0.18
N LEU A 109 -2.48 -0.88 -0.30
CA LEU A 109 -1.28 -0.11 -0.56
C LEU A 109 -0.59 0.28 0.74
N ASN A 110 -1.33 0.60 1.80
CA ASN A 110 -0.73 0.90 3.10
C ASN A 110 -0.11 -0.34 3.75
N LEU A 111 -0.77 -1.51 3.66
CA LEU A 111 -0.21 -2.81 4.04
C LEU A 111 1.10 -3.08 3.30
N TRP A 112 1.13 -2.86 1.99
CA TRP A 112 2.35 -3.02 1.21
C TRP A 112 3.44 -2.03 1.65
N ILE A 113 3.13 -0.74 1.75
CA ILE A 113 4.14 0.27 2.13
C ILE A 113 4.75 -0.04 3.50
N GLU A 114 3.93 -0.40 4.49
CA GLU A 114 4.41 -0.56 5.86
C GLU A 114 5.01 -1.94 6.15
N GLN A 115 4.52 -3.02 5.52
CA GLN A 115 4.95 -4.41 5.77
C GLN A 115 5.54 -5.14 4.56
N GLY A 116 5.64 -4.48 3.41
CA GLY A 116 6.11 -5.08 2.16
C GLY A 116 5.06 -5.98 1.49
N LEU A 117 5.42 -6.49 0.31
CA LEU A 117 4.65 -7.51 -0.39
C LEU A 117 4.34 -8.74 0.49
N PRO A 118 5.25 -9.22 1.38
CA PRO A 118 4.93 -10.33 2.27
C PRO A 118 3.73 -10.05 3.18
N GLY A 119 3.65 -8.85 3.78
CA GLY A 119 2.51 -8.46 4.60
C GLY A 119 1.20 -8.44 3.82
N LEU A 120 1.22 -7.85 2.61
CA LEU A 120 0.06 -7.85 1.72
C LEU A 120 -0.36 -9.27 1.31
N VAL A 121 0.58 -10.14 0.94
CA VAL A 121 0.30 -11.53 0.55
C VAL A 121 -0.31 -12.31 1.71
N ILE A 122 0.21 -12.15 2.93
CA ILE A 122 -0.34 -12.79 4.13
C ILE A 122 -1.77 -12.31 4.39
N PHE A 123 -2.02 -11.01 4.26
CA PHE A 123 -3.37 -10.46 4.42
C PHE A 123 -4.35 -11.02 3.38
N LEU A 124 -3.96 -11.08 2.10
CA LEU A 124 -4.79 -11.66 1.04
C LEU A 124 -5.02 -13.16 1.25
N TRP A 125 -4.01 -13.88 1.77
CA TRP A 125 -4.16 -15.28 2.13
C TRP A 125 -5.15 -15.47 3.29
N LEU A 126 -5.07 -14.64 4.34
CA LEU A 126 -6.03 -14.65 5.46
C LEU A 126 -7.46 -14.41 4.94
N LEU A 127 -7.63 -13.46 4.02
CA LEU A 127 -8.92 -13.18 3.39
C LEU A 127 -9.44 -14.39 2.61
N ALA A 128 -8.61 -15.00 1.77
CA ALA A 128 -8.97 -16.20 1.02
C ALA A 128 -9.30 -17.38 1.94
N ALA A 129 -8.55 -17.56 3.03
CA ALA A 129 -8.78 -18.60 4.01
C ALA A 129 -10.11 -18.42 4.74
N ALA A 130 -10.43 -17.19 5.16
CA ALA A 130 -11.70 -16.85 5.81
C ALA A 130 -12.91 -17.04 4.87
N ILE A 131 -12.80 -16.58 3.61
CA ILE A 131 -13.84 -16.84 2.60
C ILE A 131 -14.01 -18.34 2.37
N GLY A 132 -12.90 -19.07 2.25
CA GLY A 132 -12.90 -20.52 2.06
C GLY A 132 -13.54 -21.29 3.22
N SER A 133 -13.27 -20.91 4.48
CA SER A 133 -13.94 -21.53 5.64
C SER A 133 -15.42 -21.17 5.71
N GLY A 134 -15.80 -19.95 5.35
CA GLY A 134 -17.20 -19.53 5.21
C GLY A 134 -17.96 -20.38 4.18
N VAL A 135 -17.39 -20.57 2.98
CA VAL A 135 -17.98 -21.39 1.90
C VAL A 135 -18.09 -22.86 2.30
N ARG A 136 -17.08 -23.42 2.99
CA ARG A 136 -17.13 -24.81 3.48
C ARG A 136 -18.25 -25.00 4.51
N SER A 137 -18.34 -24.10 5.50
CA SER A 137 -19.38 -24.13 6.54
C SER A 137 -20.79 -24.05 5.94
N TRP A 138 -20.97 -23.15 4.97
CA TRP A 138 -22.23 -23.04 4.23
C TRP A 138 -22.61 -24.33 3.50
N ARG A 139 -21.66 -24.97 2.82
CA ARG A 139 -21.91 -26.23 2.09
C ARG A 139 -22.28 -27.37 3.02
N THR A 140 -21.65 -27.47 4.20
CA THR A 140 -21.99 -28.49 5.20
C THR A 140 -23.38 -28.28 5.79
N GLU A 141 -23.77 -27.05 6.10
CA GLU A 141 -25.11 -26.74 6.63
C GLU A 141 -26.22 -26.98 5.61
N VAL A 142 -25.98 -26.65 4.33
CA VAL A 142 -26.93 -26.92 3.24
C VAL A 142 -27.02 -28.42 2.92
N GLY A 143 -25.92 -29.17 3.10
CA GLY A 143 -25.85 -30.62 2.90
C GLY A 143 -26.47 -31.43 4.05
N GLU A 144 -26.26 -31.02 5.30
CA GLU A 144 -26.85 -31.62 6.50
C GLU A 144 -28.26 -31.09 6.79
N LYS A 145 -29.20 -31.26 5.87
CA LYS A 145 -30.62 -31.11 6.22
C LYS A 145 -31.06 -32.24 7.15
N ARG A 146 -30.88 -32.08 8.46
CA ARG A 146 -31.57 -32.91 9.47
C ARG A 146 -33.08 -32.66 9.37
N PRO A 147 -33.91 -33.65 9.00
CA PRO A 147 -35.36 -33.49 8.99
C PRO A 147 -35.81 -33.29 10.44
N GLY A 148 -36.37 -32.12 10.76
CA GLY A 148 -36.96 -31.83 12.08
C GLY A 148 -36.16 -30.89 12.99
N ALA A 149 -34.95 -30.47 12.61
CA ALA A 149 -34.32 -29.32 13.27
C ALA A 149 -35.02 -28.05 12.77
N GLY A 150 -35.98 -27.56 13.55
CA GLY A 150 -36.64 -26.28 13.30
C GLY A 150 -35.59 -25.21 12.99
N PHE A 151 -35.88 -24.41 11.98
CA PHE A 151 -35.10 -23.27 11.50
C PHE A 151 -34.60 -22.43 12.69
N ARG A 152 -33.35 -22.66 13.12
CA ARG A 152 -32.64 -21.75 14.03
C ARG A 152 -32.26 -20.51 13.23
N LEU A 153 -33.25 -19.68 12.90
CA LEU A 153 -33.06 -18.39 12.23
C LEU A 153 -32.44 -17.32 13.13
N LEU A 154 -32.13 -17.64 14.39
CA LEU A 154 -31.90 -16.65 15.44
C LEU A 154 -30.72 -16.97 16.35
N ALA A 155 -29.76 -17.77 15.89
CA ALA A 155 -28.39 -17.53 16.30
C ALA A 155 -27.74 -16.83 15.11
N PRO A 156 -27.41 -15.52 15.16
CA PRO A 156 -26.60 -14.93 14.11
C PRO A 156 -25.28 -15.70 14.13
N ASP A 157 -25.09 -16.58 13.15
CA ASP A 157 -23.85 -17.33 13.03
C ASP A 157 -22.74 -16.29 12.97
N CYS A 158 -21.92 -16.22 14.03
CA CYS A 158 -20.89 -15.20 14.16
C CYS A 158 -19.95 -15.22 12.95
N ARG A 159 -19.89 -16.36 12.24
CA ARG A 159 -19.23 -16.54 10.94
C ARG A 159 -19.83 -15.66 9.84
N PHE A 160 -21.15 -15.66 9.66
CA PHE A 160 -21.80 -14.83 8.64
C PHE A 160 -21.62 -13.34 8.95
N ALA A 161 -21.76 -12.95 10.22
CA ALA A 161 -21.48 -11.59 10.67
C ALA A 161 -20.01 -11.20 10.41
N ALA A 162 -19.05 -12.06 10.79
CA ALA A 162 -17.63 -11.82 10.56
C ALA A 162 -17.27 -11.75 9.08
N LEU A 163 -17.83 -12.62 8.23
CA LEU A 163 -17.62 -12.57 6.78
C LEU A 163 -18.18 -11.29 6.19
N THR A 164 -19.36 -10.85 6.63
CA THR A 164 -19.96 -9.58 6.21
C THR A 164 -19.08 -8.41 6.62
N THR A 165 -18.55 -8.42 7.85
CA THR A 165 -17.59 -7.41 8.30
C THR A 165 -16.32 -7.40 7.45
N LEU A 166 -15.77 -8.56 7.10
CA LEU A 166 -14.60 -8.66 6.22
C LEU A 166 -14.87 -8.08 4.83
N VAL A 167 -16.03 -8.36 4.24
CA VAL A 167 -16.42 -7.79 2.95
C VAL A 167 -16.53 -6.27 3.04
N VAL A 168 -17.15 -5.73 4.09
CA VAL A 168 -17.24 -4.29 4.31
C VAL A 168 -15.85 -3.66 4.45
N ILE A 169 -14.97 -4.25 5.25
CA ILE A 169 -13.59 -3.79 5.44
C ILE A 169 -12.84 -3.81 4.11
N VAL A 170 -12.95 -4.86 3.31
CA VAL A 170 -12.26 -4.97 2.02
C VAL A 170 -12.75 -3.93 1.03
N LEU A 171 -14.07 -3.78 0.89
CA LEU A 171 -14.67 -2.83 -0.04
C LEU A 171 -14.36 -1.39 0.36
N HIS A 172 -14.46 -1.07 1.66
CA HIS A 172 -14.04 0.22 2.19
C HIS A 172 -12.53 0.43 2.02
N GLY A 173 -11.74 -0.62 2.26
CA GLY A 173 -10.28 -0.70 2.11
C GLY A 173 -9.75 -0.33 0.72
N LEU A 174 -10.57 -0.44 -0.33
CA LEU A 174 -10.22 -0.02 -1.68
C LEU A 174 -10.18 1.52 -1.83
N VAL A 175 -10.96 2.22 -1.01
CA VAL A 175 -11.21 3.67 -1.11
C VAL A 175 -10.61 4.44 0.05
N ASP A 176 -10.44 3.78 1.20
CA ASP A 176 -9.86 4.37 2.39
C ASP A 176 -9.13 3.33 3.24
N ASP A 177 -8.24 3.79 4.11
CA ASP A 177 -7.54 2.94 5.06
C ASP A 177 -8.22 3.00 6.44
N ALA A 178 -9.32 2.25 6.58
CA ALA A 178 -9.94 2.07 7.88
C ALA A 178 -9.03 1.22 8.77
N PHE A 179 -8.66 1.78 9.92
CA PHE A 179 -7.97 1.13 11.05
C PHE A 179 -6.46 1.02 10.96
N TYR A 180 -5.85 0.72 9.81
CA TYR A 180 -4.46 0.29 9.77
C TYR A 180 -3.46 1.40 10.16
N GLY A 181 -3.68 2.64 9.74
CA GLY A 181 -2.92 3.81 10.18
C GLY A 181 -3.17 4.27 11.63
N SER A 182 -3.82 3.45 12.47
CA SER A 182 -4.23 3.81 13.83
C SER A 182 -4.13 2.63 14.80
N ARG A 183 -4.33 2.88 16.10
CA ARG A 183 -4.49 1.81 17.11
C ARG A 183 -5.72 0.91 16.84
N GLY A 184 -6.61 1.34 15.96
CA GLY A 184 -7.75 0.55 15.48
C GLY A 184 -7.35 -0.69 14.69
N VAL A 185 -6.08 -0.86 14.27
CA VAL A 185 -5.61 -2.01 13.49
C VAL A 185 -5.97 -3.37 14.12
N LEU A 186 -6.13 -3.45 15.45
CA LEU A 186 -6.60 -4.67 16.12
C LEU A 186 -8.03 -5.07 15.69
N LEU A 187 -8.89 -4.09 15.40
CA LEU A 187 -10.25 -4.32 14.90
C LEU A 187 -10.26 -4.89 13.48
N LEU A 188 -9.21 -4.64 12.68
CA LEU A 188 -9.03 -5.25 11.37
C LEU A 188 -8.95 -6.78 11.47
N PHE A 189 -8.30 -7.29 12.53
CA PHE A 189 -8.06 -8.71 12.72
C PHE A 189 -9.18 -9.44 13.49
N LEU A 190 -10.09 -8.71 14.13
CA LEU A 190 -11.17 -9.27 14.93
C LEU A 190 -12.09 -10.23 14.14
N PRO A 191 -12.55 -9.91 12.91
CA PRO A 191 -13.40 -10.83 12.15
C PRO A 191 -12.69 -12.14 11.80
N PHE A 192 -11.38 -12.09 11.52
CA PHE A 192 -10.58 -13.28 11.28
C PHE A 192 -10.53 -14.17 12.52
N ALA A 193 -10.37 -13.58 13.71
CA ALA A 193 -10.37 -14.32 14.97
C ALA A 193 -11.72 -15.00 15.24
N VAL A 194 -12.84 -14.31 14.96
CA VAL A 194 -14.19 -14.87 15.09
C VAL A 194 -14.40 -16.06 14.14
N MET A 195 -13.94 -15.94 12.89
CA MET A 195 -13.99 -17.01 11.89
C MET A 195 -13.17 -18.23 12.34
N ALA A 196 -11.93 -18.02 12.80
CA ALA A 196 -11.06 -19.09 13.27
C ALA A 196 -11.58 -19.80 14.52
N ARG A 197 -12.16 -19.05 15.49
CA ARG A 197 -12.76 -19.65 16.70
C ARG A 197 -13.94 -20.56 16.36
N ALA A 198 -14.78 -20.15 15.42
CA ALA A 198 -15.93 -20.96 15.04
C ALA A 198 -15.50 -22.31 14.42
N ASP A 199 -14.36 -22.35 13.73
CA ASP A 199 -13.76 -23.57 13.16
C ASP A 199 -13.16 -24.49 14.21
N MET A 200 -12.72 -23.96 15.37
CA MET A 200 -12.05 -24.72 16.43
C MET A 200 -12.99 -25.56 17.29
N GLY A 201 -14.32 -25.40 17.18
CA GLY A 201 -15.30 -26.20 17.91
C GLY A 201 -15.12 -26.14 19.42
N VAL A 202 -15.96 -25.36 20.11
CA VAL A 202 -16.17 -25.63 21.54
C VAL A 202 -16.77 -27.03 21.63
N GLY A 203 -15.92 -28.01 21.92
CA GLY A 203 -16.35 -29.32 22.38
C GLY A 203 -17.17 -29.09 23.63
N ASP A 204 -18.45 -29.38 23.54
CA ASP A 204 -19.38 -29.41 24.65
C ASP A 204 -18.89 -30.45 25.68
N GLN A 205 -18.05 -30.02 26.62
CA GLN A 205 -17.79 -30.75 27.86
C GLN A 205 -18.93 -30.41 28.82
N GLY A 206 -20.08 -31.08 28.65
CA GLY A 206 -21.28 -30.70 29.37
C GLY A 206 -22.43 -31.69 29.31
N SER A 207 -22.17 -32.95 29.69
CA SER A 207 -23.11 -33.96 30.24
C SER A 207 -23.33 -35.23 29.43
N GLY A 208 -23.04 -36.36 30.09
CA GLY A 208 -23.38 -37.71 29.65
C GLY A 208 -22.15 -38.57 29.35
N ILE A 209 -21.69 -39.29 30.37
CA ILE A 209 -20.88 -40.50 30.19
C ILE A 209 -21.65 -41.40 29.22
N ARG A 210 -21.14 -41.51 27.99
CA ARG A 210 -21.56 -42.56 27.07
C ARG A 210 -20.32 -43.06 26.35
N GLU A 211 -19.81 -44.15 26.89
CA GLU A 211 -18.72 -44.95 26.37
C GLU A 211 -18.82 -45.05 24.84
N ARG A 212 -17.84 -44.47 24.15
CA ARG A 212 -17.60 -44.77 22.75
C ARG A 212 -17.07 -46.21 22.72
N LYS A 213 -17.98 -47.18 22.53
CA LYS A 213 -17.59 -48.55 22.20
C LYS A 213 -16.64 -48.49 21.00
N ALA A 214 -15.40 -48.87 21.25
CA ALA A 214 -14.39 -49.12 20.25
C ALA A 214 -14.79 -50.38 19.46
N THR A 215 -15.68 -50.24 18.48
CA THR A 215 -15.77 -51.18 17.38
C THR A 215 -14.75 -50.75 16.33
N GLY A 216 -13.75 -51.60 16.14
CA GLY A 216 -12.63 -51.35 15.25
C GLY A 216 -13.06 -51.23 13.80
N GLU A 217 -13.07 -50.00 13.30
CA GLU A 217 -12.75 -49.71 11.92
C GLU A 217 -11.64 -48.66 11.93
N ARG A 218 -10.41 -49.12 11.69
CA ARG A 218 -9.27 -48.27 11.36
C ARG A 218 -9.52 -47.66 9.98
N CYS A 219 -10.42 -46.68 9.87
CA CYS A 219 -10.30 -45.67 8.83
C CYS A 219 -9.20 -44.71 9.29
N GLY A 220 -7.96 -44.98 8.88
CA GLY A 220 -6.85 -44.07 9.09
C GLY A 220 -7.21 -42.71 8.50
N ASN A 221 -7.47 -41.72 9.36
CA ASN A 221 -7.68 -40.34 8.93
C ASN A 221 -6.38 -39.88 8.25
N PRO A 222 -6.34 -39.63 6.92
CA PRO A 222 -5.14 -39.12 6.27
C PRO A 222 -4.92 -37.62 6.56
N ALA A 223 -5.82 -36.99 7.33
CA ALA A 223 -5.85 -35.57 7.62
C ALA A 223 -4.54 -35.00 8.23
N PRO A 224 -3.83 -35.65 9.17
CA PRO A 224 -2.57 -35.10 9.68
C PRO A 224 -1.46 -35.17 8.62
N PHE A 225 -1.41 -36.24 7.81
CA PHE A 225 -0.36 -36.45 6.81
C PHE A 225 -0.52 -35.52 5.59
N ILE A 226 -1.77 -35.28 5.15
CA ILE A 226 -2.07 -34.38 4.03
C ILE A 226 -1.78 -32.92 4.40
N LEU A 227 -2.16 -32.46 5.60
CA LEU A 227 -1.86 -31.08 6.05
C LEU A 227 -0.35 -30.85 6.21
N THR A 228 0.39 -31.82 6.76
CA THR A 228 1.86 -31.74 6.84
C THR A 228 2.50 -31.75 5.45
N SER A 229 1.96 -32.50 4.49
CA SER A 229 2.47 -32.50 3.11
C SER A 229 2.17 -31.18 2.38
N ALA A 230 0.99 -30.58 2.58
CA ALA A 230 0.61 -29.33 1.92
C ALA A 230 1.45 -28.15 2.43
N LEU A 231 1.69 -28.09 3.74
CA LEU A 231 2.59 -27.09 4.34
C LEU A 231 4.04 -27.31 3.86
N ALA A 232 4.51 -28.56 3.80
CA ALA A 232 5.84 -28.89 3.29
C ALA A 232 6.01 -28.45 1.82
N TRP A 233 5.02 -28.71 0.97
CA TRP A 233 5.03 -28.25 -0.41
C TRP A 233 4.97 -26.72 -0.52
N ALA A 234 4.15 -26.05 0.29
CA ALA A 234 4.11 -24.59 0.31
C ALA A 234 5.46 -23.98 0.71
N LEU A 235 6.11 -24.54 1.73
CA LEU A 235 7.46 -24.14 2.15
C LEU A 235 8.50 -24.43 1.08
N ALA A 236 8.42 -25.58 0.41
CA ALA A 236 9.33 -25.93 -0.69
C ALA A 236 9.18 -24.97 -1.89
N TRP A 237 7.95 -24.63 -2.27
CA TRP A 237 7.67 -23.64 -3.31
C TRP A 237 8.12 -22.24 -2.92
N ALA A 238 7.90 -21.83 -1.66
CA ALA A 238 8.38 -20.55 -1.15
C ALA A 238 9.92 -20.48 -1.18
N LEU A 239 10.60 -21.57 -0.79
CA LEU A 239 12.06 -21.67 -0.84
C LEU A 239 12.57 -21.66 -2.28
N ALA A 240 11.92 -22.38 -3.20
CA ALA A 240 12.27 -22.39 -4.61
C ALA A 240 12.10 -21.00 -5.25
N LEU A 241 11.01 -20.30 -4.93
CA LEU A 241 10.79 -18.92 -5.36
C LEU A 241 11.85 -17.97 -4.78
N ALA A 242 12.14 -18.08 -3.48
CA ALA A 242 13.19 -17.29 -2.84
C ALA A 242 14.55 -17.53 -3.48
N LEU A 243 14.89 -18.78 -3.80
CA LEU A 243 16.12 -19.14 -4.50
C LEU A 243 16.13 -18.57 -5.93
N ALA A 244 15.02 -18.69 -6.67
CA ALA A 244 14.91 -18.12 -8.01
C ALA A 244 15.11 -16.59 -8.01
N LEU A 245 14.48 -15.89 -7.06
CA LEU A 245 14.68 -14.44 -6.86
C LEU A 245 16.11 -14.11 -6.43
N ALA A 246 16.73 -14.92 -5.58
CA ALA A 246 18.12 -14.75 -5.17
C ALA A 246 19.11 -14.94 -6.33
N LEU A 247 18.77 -15.77 -7.32
CA LEU A 247 19.62 -15.97 -8.50
C LEU A 247 19.40 -14.89 -9.57
N PHE A 248 18.21 -14.29 -9.63
CA PHE A 248 17.84 -13.30 -10.64
C PHE A 248 18.46 -11.91 -10.34
N PRO A 249 19.39 -11.38 -11.18
CA PRO A 249 20.09 -10.13 -10.88
C PRO A 249 19.17 -8.91 -10.65
N PRO A 250 18.11 -8.66 -11.45
CA PRO A 250 17.19 -7.54 -11.19
C PRO A 250 16.46 -7.66 -9.85
N ALA A 251 16.09 -8.87 -9.43
CA ALA A 251 15.48 -9.08 -8.11
C ALA A 251 16.47 -8.78 -6.98
N ARG A 252 17.74 -9.19 -7.12
CA ARG A 252 18.79 -8.82 -6.17
C ARG A 252 19.06 -7.30 -6.16
N ALA A 253 19.05 -6.65 -7.33
CA ALA A 253 19.21 -5.20 -7.43
C ALA A 253 18.05 -4.47 -6.73
N ALA A 254 16.82 -4.87 -6.99
CA ALA A 254 15.64 -4.35 -6.31
C ALA A 254 15.68 -4.58 -4.80
N PHE A 255 16.17 -5.74 -4.35
CA PHE A 255 16.33 -6.04 -2.92
C PHE A 255 17.39 -5.14 -2.27
N GLN A 256 18.53 -4.93 -2.93
CA GLN A 256 19.55 -3.98 -2.44
C GLN A 256 19.02 -2.54 -2.42
N ALA A 257 18.31 -2.10 -3.46
CA ALA A 257 17.69 -0.79 -3.51
C ALA A 257 16.65 -0.60 -2.41
N ASN A 258 15.81 -1.62 -2.15
CA ASN A 258 14.86 -1.65 -1.04
C ASN A 258 15.57 -1.47 0.30
N LEU A 259 16.62 -2.25 0.55
CA LEU A 259 17.37 -2.15 1.80
C LEU A 259 18.09 -0.81 1.93
N GLY A 260 18.58 -0.23 0.83
CA GLY A 260 19.12 1.13 0.82
C GLY A 260 18.07 2.17 1.19
N ALA A 261 16.85 2.06 0.65
CA ALA A 261 15.72 2.92 0.99
C ALA A 261 15.34 2.81 2.47
N VAL A 262 15.35 1.60 3.04
CA VAL A 262 15.12 1.38 4.48
C VAL A 262 16.22 2.03 5.31
N ASP A 263 17.49 1.81 4.95
CA ASP A 263 18.63 2.36 5.70
C ASP A 263 18.63 3.89 5.67
N GLN A 264 18.39 4.51 4.50
CA GLN A 264 18.24 5.96 4.38
C GLN A 264 17.08 6.47 5.24
N THR A 265 15.92 5.81 5.16
CA THR A 265 14.72 6.21 5.90
C THR A 265 14.92 6.12 7.40
N ARG A 266 15.59 5.07 7.87
CA ARG A 266 15.92 4.92 9.28
C ARG A 266 16.89 6.01 9.73
N ALA A 267 17.99 6.20 8.99
CA ALA A 267 19.00 7.21 9.33
C ALA A 267 18.38 8.62 9.39
N GLU A 268 17.58 8.98 8.40
CA GLU A 268 16.98 10.32 8.33
C GLU A 268 15.81 10.47 9.30
N LEU A 269 14.78 9.62 9.22
CA LEU A 269 13.53 9.83 9.94
C LEU A 269 13.57 9.43 11.42
N SER A 270 14.62 8.73 11.89
CA SER A 270 14.81 8.53 13.34
C SER A 270 15.34 9.77 14.04
N VAL A 271 16.02 10.66 13.31
CA VAL A 271 16.65 11.88 13.85
C VAL A 271 15.87 13.12 13.43
N TYR A 272 15.27 13.12 12.25
CA TYR A 272 14.53 14.26 11.74
C TYR A 272 13.30 14.58 12.61
N HIS A 273 13.27 15.79 13.16
CA HIS A 273 12.09 16.35 13.79
C HIS A 273 12.00 17.85 13.52
N TRP A 274 10.86 18.28 12.99
CA TRP A 274 10.55 19.69 12.84
C TRP A 274 10.15 20.29 14.20
N PRO A 275 10.55 21.52 14.56
CA PRO A 275 11.31 22.49 13.76
C PRO A 275 12.84 22.45 13.96
N ALA A 276 13.40 21.48 14.70
CA ALA A 276 14.85 21.48 14.97
C ALA A 276 15.67 21.31 13.69
N TRP A 277 15.16 20.52 12.75
CA TRP A 277 15.68 20.43 11.38
C TRP A 277 14.68 21.09 10.44
N GLN A 278 15.09 22.21 9.83
CA GLN A 278 14.23 22.92 8.88
C GLN A 278 14.13 22.16 7.56
N PHE A 279 15.17 21.41 7.22
CA PHE A 279 15.32 20.78 5.91
C PHE A 279 16.07 19.45 6.02
N GLN A 280 15.61 18.40 5.34
CA GLN A 280 16.29 17.09 5.45
C GLN A 280 17.66 17.11 4.78
N ASP A 281 17.88 17.95 3.77
CA ASP A 281 19.21 18.08 3.18
C ASP A 281 20.24 18.62 4.18
N GLU A 282 19.81 19.43 5.17
CA GLU A 282 20.65 19.85 6.29
C GLU A 282 21.11 18.65 7.11
N LEU A 283 20.18 17.75 7.42
CA LEU A 283 20.48 16.50 8.13
C LEU A 283 21.46 15.63 7.32
N ARG A 284 21.24 15.47 6.00
CA ARG A 284 22.15 14.70 5.11
C ARG A 284 23.56 15.27 5.01
N ARG A 285 23.73 16.57 5.24
CA ARG A 285 25.05 17.24 5.28
C ARG A 285 25.68 17.25 6.68
N SER A 286 24.90 16.92 7.70
CA SER A 286 25.35 16.94 9.09
C SER A 286 26.10 15.65 9.46
N ALA A 287 26.89 15.70 10.53
CA ALA A 287 27.52 14.52 11.12
C ALA A 287 26.57 13.69 12.01
N GLN A 288 25.29 14.07 12.13
CA GLN A 288 24.33 13.44 13.04
C GLN A 288 23.75 12.14 12.47
N ILE A 289 23.85 11.95 11.16
CA ILE A 289 23.39 10.73 10.49
C ILE A 289 24.50 10.16 9.62
N ASP A 290 24.49 8.84 9.46
CA ASP A 290 25.39 8.14 8.56
C ASP A 290 24.58 7.52 7.41
N LEU A 291 24.90 7.94 6.19
CA LEU A 291 24.28 7.42 4.97
C LEU A 291 25.15 6.38 4.25
N ALA A 292 26.32 6.03 4.79
CA ALA A 292 27.25 5.11 4.14
C ALA A 292 26.62 3.74 3.84
N SER A 293 25.83 3.20 4.78
CA SER A 293 25.10 1.93 4.55
C SER A 293 24.09 2.05 3.40
N ALA A 294 23.32 3.14 3.35
CA ALA A 294 22.34 3.37 2.29
C ALA A 294 23.02 3.51 0.92
N ILE A 295 24.07 4.33 0.84
CA ILE A 295 24.86 4.57 -0.38
C ILE A 295 25.47 3.25 -0.88
N ALA A 296 26.12 2.48 -0.01
CA ALA A 296 26.73 1.21 -0.39
C ALA A 296 25.72 0.21 -0.96
N ARG A 297 24.49 0.19 -0.44
CA ARG A 297 23.41 -0.66 -0.98
C ARG A 297 22.88 -0.15 -2.32
N TYR A 298 22.78 1.17 -2.52
CA TYR A 298 22.44 1.72 -3.83
C TYR A 298 23.52 1.39 -4.86
N ASP A 299 24.79 1.54 -4.51
CA ASP A 299 25.91 1.16 -5.40
C ASP A 299 25.88 -0.34 -5.73
N ALA A 300 25.60 -1.20 -4.73
CA ALA A 300 25.42 -2.63 -4.97
C ALA A 300 24.22 -2.94 -5.88
N ALA A 301 23.12 -2.20 -5.75
CA ALA A 301 21.98 -2.32 -6.66
C ALA A 301 22.35 -1.91 -8.09
N LEU A 302 23.05 -0.79 -8.26
CA LEU A 302 23.46 -0.27 -9.56
C LEU A 302 24.55 -1.11 -10.23
N ALA A 303 25.39 -1.80 -9.45
CA ALA A 303 26.35 -2.77 -9.96
C ALA A 303 25.66 -4.00 -10.58
N LEU A 304 24.48 -4.37 -10.09
CA LEU A 304 23.66 -5.46 -10.62
C LEU A 304 22.74 -5.01 -11.76
N GLU A 305 22.16 -3.82 -11.63
CA GLU A 305 21.22 -3.23 -12.59
C GLU A 305 21.43 -1.70 -12.67
N PRO A 306 22.23 -1.21 -13.64
CA PRO A 306 22.52 0.22 -13.77
C PRO A 306 21.29 1.11 -13.97
N GLY A 307 20.20 0.55 -14.48
CA GLY A 307 18.92 1.23 -14.70
C GLY A 307 17.97 1.21 -13.50
N ASN A 308 18.39 0.72 -12.32
CA ASN A 308 17.49 0.62 -11.16
C ASN A 308 16.97 2.01 -10.75
N ALA A 309 15.68 2.26 -10.93
CA ALA A 309 15.08 3.58 -10.78
C ALA A 309 15.14 4.11 -9.33
N THR A 310 14.89 3.25 -8.34
CA THR A 310 14.92 3.61 -6.91
C THR A 310 16.34 3.97 -6.49
N ALA A 311 17.33 3.12 -6.78
CA ALA A 311 18.72 3.38 -6.41
C ALA A 311 19.26 4.66 -7.05
N ASN A 312 19.04 4.84 -8.36
CA ASN A 312 19.44 6.04 -9.06
C ASN A 312 18.78 7.31 -8.50
N ARG A 313 17.45 7.30 -8.27
CA ARG A 313 16.77 8.49 -7.73
C ARG A 313 17.24 8.81 -6.31
N ARG A 314 17.33 7.81 -5.43
CA ARG A 314 17.70 8.00 -4.02
C ARG A 314 19.14 8.46 -3.88
N LEU A 315 20.05 7.88 -4.66
CA LEU A 315 21.45 8.32 -4.70
C LEU A 315 21.57 9.73 -5.28
N GLY A 316 20.84 10.04 -6.36
CA GLY A 316 20.78 11.39 -6.92
C GLY A 316 20.24 12.43 -5.92
N GLN A 317 19.23 12.08 -5.12
CA GLN A 317 18.72 12.94 -4.05
C GLN A 317 19.79 13.23 -2.99
N ILE A 318 20.49 12.19 -2.51
CA ILE A 318 21.57 12.34 -1.52
C ILE A 318 22.69 13.23 -2.10
N GLN A 319 23.09 12.97 -3.35
CA GLN A 319 24.13 13.73 -4.04
C GLN A 319 23.75 15.20 -4.26
N LEU A 320 22.49 15.51 -4.59
CA LEU A 320 22.00 16.90 -4.63
C LEU A 320 22.18 17.60 -3.29
N SER A 321 21.79 16.94 -2.20
CA SER A 321 21.95 17.49 -0.85
C SER A 321 23.42 17.71 -0.48
N LEU A 322 24.32 16.82 -0.92
CA LEU A 322 25.76 16.93 -0.68
C LEU A 322 26.50 17.91 -1.62
N GLY A 323 25.80 18.55 -2.57
CA GLY A 323 26.40 19.47 -3.53
C GLY A 323 27.12 18.79 -4.71
N GLN A 324 26.95 17.48 -4.88
CA GLN A 324 27.56 16.68 -5.94
C GLN A 324 26.71 16.73 -7.23
N TYR A 325 26.46 17.94 -7.74
CA TYR A 325 25.42 18.20 -8.75
C TYR A 325 25.60 17.42 -10.06
N ALA A 326 26.83 17.27 -10.56
CA ALA A 326 27.07 16.53 -11.80
C ALA A 326 26.79 15.03 -11.67
N ALA A 327 27.16 14.43 -10.53
CA ALA A 327 26.84 13.03 -10.24
C ALA A 327 25.33 12.85 -10.07
N ALA A 328 24.71 13.76 -9.31
CA ALA A 328 23.27 13.76 -9.08
C ALA A 328 22.47 13.80 -10.38
N ARG A 329 22.83 14.70 -11.31
CA ARG A 329 22.20 14.80 -12.63
C ARG A 329 22.22 13.46 -13.36
N ARG A 330 23.38 12.82 -13.45
CA ARG A 330 23.54 11.53 -14.16
C ARG A 330 22.63 10.46 -13.58
N HIS A 331 22.58 10.34 -12.26
CA HIS A 331 21.70 9.38 -11.61
C HIS A 331 20.22 9.72 -11.80
N LEU A 332 19.84 11.00 -11.72
CA LEU A 332 18.45 11.43 -11.92
C LEU A 332 17.98 11.25 -13.37
N GLU A 333 18.85 11.46 -14.37
CA GLU A 333 18.59 11.15 -15.77
C GLU A 333 18.38 9.64 -15.98
N ALA A 334 19.21 8.79 -15.36
CA ALA A 334 19.04 7.34 -15.41
C ALA A 334 17.74 6.88 -14.73
N ALA A 335 17.40 7.46 -13.57
CA ALA A 335 16.13 7.20 -12.89
C ALA A 335 14.93 7.63 -13.75
N TYR A 336 15.03 8.76 -14.44
CA TYR A 336 13.97 9.27 -15.32
C TYR A 336 13.79 8.39 -16.56
N ALA A 337 14.89 7.90 -17.14
CA ALA A 337 14.84 6.96 -18.26
C ALA A 337 14.14 5.64 -17.87
N ALA A 338 14.39 5.12 -16.67
CA ALA A 338 13.80 3.87 -16.18
C ALA A 338 12.34 4.03 -15.72
N ALA A 339 12.00 5.15 -15.08
CA ALA A 339 10.66 5.44 -14.58
C ALA A 339 10.24 6.89 -14.89
N PRO A 340 9.88 7.20 -16.15
CA PRO A 340 9.60 8.56 -16.59
C PRO A 340 8.41 9.21 -15.90
N THR A 341 7.56 8.41 -15.23
CA THR A 341 6.34 8.87 -14.56
C THR A 341 6.50 9.11 -13.06
N GLN A 342 7.64 8.75 -12.50
CA GLN A 342 7.90 8.82 -11.07
C GLN A 342 7.96 10.29 -10.64
N ARG A 343 7.12 10.68 -9.68
CA ARG A 343 6.92 12.10 -9.31
C ARG A 343 8.20 12.77 -8.78
N ALA A 344 8.85 12.16 -7.80
CA ALA A 344 10.03 12.72 -7.15
C ALA A 344 11.23 12.83 -8.10
N THR A 345 11.43 11.87 -9.01
CA THR A 345 12.47 11.90 -10.04
C THR A 345 12.29 13.12 -10.93
N ARG A 346 11.07 13.39 -11.40
CA ARG A 346 10.78 14.58 -12.23
C ARG A 346 11.09 15.87 -11.48
N GLN A 347 10.69 15.96 -10.22
CA GLN A 347 10.93 17.14 -9.41
C GLN A 347 12.45 17.36 -9.17
N LEU A 348 13.18 16.31 -8.77
CA LEU A 348 14.63 16.35 -8.51
C LEU A 348 15.45 16.57 -9.79
N LEU A 349 15.08 15.95 -10.91
CA LEU A 349 15.75 16.18 -12.19
C LEU A 349 15.50 17.61 -12.69
N GLY A 350 14.28 18.13 -12.49
CA GLY A 350 13.96 19.53 -12.81
C GLY A 350 14.80 20.49 -11.97
N GLU A 351 14.99 20.16 -10.69
CA GLU A 351 15.92 20.89 -9.83
C GLU A 351 17.36 20.83 -10.33
N SER A 352 17.82 19.65 -10.74
CA SER A 352 19.17 19.48 -11.30
C SER A 352 19.38 20.30 -12.58
N TYR A 353 18.37 20.48 -13.42
CA TYR A 353 18.44 21.38 -14.58
C TYR A 353 18.45 22.85 -14.15
N ALA A 354 17.58 23.24 -13.19
CA ALA A 354 17.50 24.61 -12.71
C ALA A 354 18.83 25.09 -12.14
N ILE A 355 19.48 24.29 -11.29
CA ILE A 355 20.77 24.65 -10.68
C ILE A 355 21.96 24.62 -11.65
N ALA A 356 21.75 24.09 -12.86
CA ALA A 356 22.70 24.17 -13.98
C ALA A 356 22.45 25.38 -14.88
N GLY A 357 21.42 26.19 -14.61
CA GLY A 357 21.00 27.32 -15.45
C GLY A 357 20.09 26.93 -16.62
N GLU A 358 19.72 25.65 -16.74
CA GLU A 358 18.84 25.12 -17.79
C GLU A 358 17.36 25.33 -17.41
N THR A 359 16.99 26.59 -17.19
CA THR A 359 15.73 27.00 -16.56
C THR A 359 14.48 26.64 -17.39
N GLU A 360 14.58 26.58 -18.72
CA GLU A 360 13.50 26.08 -19.58
C GLU A 360 13.22 24.59 -19.39
N GLN A 361 14.27 23.77 -19.33
CA GLN A 361 14.13 22.32 -19.18
C GLN A 361 13.58 21.98 -17.79
N ALA A 362 14.03 22.71 -16.77
CA ALA A 362 13.48 22.64 -15.42
C ALA A 362 11.98 22.95 -15.41
N ALA A 363 11.58 24.10 -15.97
CA ALA A 363 10.17 24.50 -16.04
C ALA A 363 9.31 23.49 -16.80
N ALA A 364 9.80 22.97 -17.93
CA ALA A 364 9.10 21.95 -18.71
C ALA A 364 8.84 20.67 -17.90
N LEU A 365 9.82 20.22 -17.12
CA LEU A 365 9.66 19.03 -16.29
C LEU A 365 8.75 19.29 -15.09
N TRP A 366 8.86 20.45 -14.44
CA TRP A 366 8.00 20.85 -13.33
C TRP A 366 6.53 21.09 -13.73
N ARG A 367 6.23 21.40 -15.00
CA ARG A 367 4.84 21.39 -15.51
C ARG A 367 4.16 20.03 -15.37
N THR A 368 4.93 18.95 -15.32
CA THR A 368 4.42 17.58 -15.27
C THR A 368 4.23 17.02 -13.86
N VAL A 369 4.49 17.83 -12.82
CA VAL A 369 4.35 17.47 -11.42
C VAL A 369 3.68 18.60 -10.62
N ASP A 370 2.89 18.23 -9.61
CA ASP A 370 2.30 19.21 -8.71
C ASP A 370 3.36 19.74 -7.74
N VAL A 371 3.79 20.99 -7.96
CA VAL A 371 4.73 21.75 -7.13
C VAL A 371 4.05 22.94 -6.42
N SER A 372 2.73 22.88 -6.23
CA SER A 372 1.94 23.96 -5.62
C SER A 372 2.13 24.14 -4.11
N GLN A 373 2.79 23.20 -3.43
CA GLN A 373 2.95 23.19 -1.98
C GLN A 373 4.23 23.92 -1.53
N GLY A 374 4.69 24.91 -2.30
CA GLY A 374 5.88 25.72 -1.99
C GLY A 374 7.20 24.95 -2.11
N GLN A 375 7.23 23.82 -2.83
CA GLN A 375 8.47 23.03 -2.96
C GLN A 375 9.60 23.81 -3.62
N LEU A 376 9.29 24.60 -4.66
CA LEU A 376 10.29 25.37 -5.40
C LEU A 376 10.83 26.55 -4.58
N ASP A 377 9.96 27.24 -3.85
CA ASP A 377 10.36 28.32 -2.93
C ASP A 377 11.30 27.80 -1.85
N LEU A 378 10.99 26.63 -1.30
CA LEU A 378 11.82 25.98 -0.31
C LEU A 378 13.20 25.60 -0.89
N ARG A 379 13.25 25.10 -2.14
CA ARG A 379 14.54 24.86 -2.81
C ARG A 379 15.30 26.16 -3.05
N ARG A 380 14.65 27.22 -3.54
CA ARG A 380 15.28 28.53 -3.75
C ARG A 380 15.90 29.06 -2.45
N TRP A 381 15.15 28.99 -1.34
CA TRP A 381 15.64 29.37 -0.02
C TRP A 381 16.86 28.53 0.39
N TRP A 382 16.81 27.20 0.20
CA TRP A 382 17.90 26.30 0.57
C TRP A 382 19.22 26.65 -0.11
N TYR A 383 19.24 26.86 -1.43
CA TYR A 383 20.47 27.27 -2.13
C TYR A 383 20.95 28.66 -1.70
N GLY A 384 20.04 29.58 -1.37
CA GLY A 384 20.38 30.87 -0.78
C GLY A 384 21.05 30.72 0.58
N TYR A 385 20.53 29.83 1.43
CA TYR A 385 21.10 29.50 2.74
C TYR A 385 22.51 28.88 2.62
N LEU A 386 22.77 28.09 1.58
CA LEU A 386 24.10 27.57 1.27
C LEU A 386 25.09 28.62 0.76
N GLY A 387 24.64 29.86 0.53
CA GLY A 387 25.44 30.93 -0.08
C GLY A 387 25.53 30.83 -1.61
N GLU A 388 24.78 29.93 -2.23
CA GLU A 388 24.81 29.65 -3.67
C GLU A 388 23.80 30.51 -4.43
N GLN A 389 23.97 31.84 -4.33
CA GLN A 389 23.00 32.83 -4.80
C GLN A 389 22.64 32.68 -6.28
N GLN A 390 23.61 32.31 -7.13
CA GLN A 390 23.36 32.10 -8.55
C GLN A 390 22.39 30.93 -8.82
N ARG A 391 22.51 29.83 -8.07
CA ARG A 391 21.61 28.67 -8.21
C ARG A 391 20.22 28.97 -7.67
N ALA A 392 20.14 29.70 -6.56
CA ALA A 392 18.87 30.20 -6.04
C ALA A 392 18.17 31.12 -7.06
N ALA A 393 18.92 31.99 -7.76
CA ALA A 393 18.40 32.83 -8.82
C ALA A 393 17.85 32.01 -9.99
N TRP A 394 18.60 31.00 -10.46
CA TRP A 394 18.12 30.12 -11.54
C TRP A 394 16.89 29.29 -11.16
N ILE A 395 16.76 28.84 -9.90
CA ILE A 395 15.52 28.19 -9.44
C ILE A 395 14.35 29.17 -9.51
N GLY A 396 14.54 30.42 -9.07
CA GLY A 396 13.52 31.47 -9.18
C GLY A 396 13.10 31.71 -10.64
N GLU A 397 14.07 31.87 -11.53
CA GLU A 397 13.81 32.06 -12.96
C GLU A 397 13.04 30.88 -13.59
N ALA A 398 13.41 29.64 -13.24
CA ALA A 398 12.71 28.44 -13.71
C ALA A 398 11.27 28.36 -13.16
N ALA A 399 11.03 28.79 -11.90
CA ALA A 399 9.71 28.86 -11.31
C ALA A 399 8.83 29.94 -11.98
N GLU A 400 9.38 31.11 -12.29
CA GLU A 400 8.67 32.16 -13.03
C GLU A 400 8.26 31.67 -14.44
N ARG A 401 9.13 30.94 -15.14
CA ARG A 401 8.82 30.33 -16.45
C ARG A 401 7.74 29.24 -16.38
N LEU A 402 7.60 28.57 -15.22
CA LEU A 402 6.51 27.64 -14.99
C LEU A 402 5.17 28.39 -14.91
N GLU A 403 5.14 29.55 -14.25
CA GLU A 403 3.94 30.38 -14.12
C GLU A 403 3.51 31.05 -15.43
N VAL A 404 4.46 31.58 -16.21
CA VAL A 404 4.17 32.23 -17.51
C VAL A 404 3.60 31.24 -18.54
N GLY A 405 3.89 29.95 -18.39
CA GLY A 405 3.38 28.89 -19.27
C GLY A 405 2.07 28.24 -18.80
N ARG A 406 1.48 28.70 -17.70
CA ARG A 406 0.19 28.23 -17.15
C ARG A 406 -0.93 29.19 -17.52
#